data_AF-A0A364K7M1-F1
#
_entry.id   AF-A0A364K7M1-F1
#
_cell.length_a   1.000
_cell.length_b   1.000
_cell.length_c   1.000
_cell.angle_alpha   90.00
_cell.angle_beta   90.00
_cell.angle_gamma   90.00
#
_symmetry.space_group_name_H-M   'P 1'
#
loop_
_entity.id
_entity.type
_entity.pdbx_description
1 polymer ?
#
loop_
_entity_poly.entity_id
_entity_poly.type
_entity_poly.pdbx_seq_one_letter_code
_entity_poly.pdbx_strand_id
1 'polypeptide(L)'
;MVPKKRGILRICLEGNLVELQTILQSNPELVKASFINGNTLLHYAGNQAVGELLIRLGAELNRTNDFKETPLMTAVWDERVDVVAFLLEQGADVHHQDRDGNSALHIAAALGNEKLVQLLLGAGADVELQNEDEITPLIDAVKNNQPSVVSLLLKQGANPHIAPFDEEPPLHIAIDLDNLEMVKLLLKGGADPNFCSFRNEKSALHIAASTNNIELVSLLLEHGASPLLKSRHGQLPQHVTKSEKIFQFLLAKASQLTKQEPLSPSFHEKITENSVLAIKPVIGSVYRLHPYYDEVLAPFSEGVLGKMVYHPKPKVSQSIALGQYKFYSLSISHDGSKLAIVAPQIWGVQIRNYKDFSLIETLQLPKEIKMPIYCVDFSPNGDYLAVDQYIYHFSSKTWEAANIPLDKSFQPSLCRWSPDSKHIFYSSYHSDHLGLISYDWQQASFCKPEVKYDYGDYTCIVDLSFSDDGQAVAFFESSIYTTFTNQKPEVGFVGLYLPEQNKIAWRVKLDQDVTGMSLPLKEQGFPDGYAGKVCIVDDTVIATIPHGSLLFFDRNSGELRKKQQLNSQTILALGQILNTRELRIATDSEMITMQLPHP
;
A
#
# COMPACT_ATOMS: atom_id res chain seq x y z
N MET A 1 -29.66 -53.95 -46.34
CA MET A 1 -29.22 -52.55 -46.35
C MET A 1 -28.22 -52.39 -45.22
N VAL A 2 -27.04 -51.81 -45.44
CA VAL A 2 -26.17 -51.41 -44.32
C VAL A 2 -26.95 -50.37 -43.50
N PRO A 3 -27.13 -50.54 -42.18
CA PRO A 3 -27.76 -49.50 -41.37
C PRO A 3 -26.99 -48.20 -41.55
N LYS A 4 -27.68 -47.08 -41.82
CA LYS A 4 -27.02 -45.75 -41.83
C LYS A 4 -26.25 -45.63 -40.53
N LYS A 5 -24.97 -45.22 -40.55
CA LYS A 5 -24.06 -45.24 -39.38
C LYS A 5 -24.66 -44.64 -38.08
N ARG A 6 -25.63 -43.73 -38.17
CA ARG A 6 -26.38 -43.18 -37.01
C ARG A 6 -27.33 -44.17 -36.31
N GLY A 7 -27.88 -45.16 -37.02
CA GLY A 7 -28.84 -46.12 -36.48
C GLY A 7 -28.20 -47.09 -35.50
N ILE A 8 -27.05 -47.68 -35.86
CA ILE A 8 -26.31 -48.58 -34.95
C ILE A 8 -25.85 -47.88 -33.67
N LEU A 9 -25.42 -46.61 -33.75
CA LEU A 9 -25.05 -45.82 -32.57
C LEU A 9 -26.22 -45.64 -31.60
N ARG A 10 -27.42 -45.34 -32.13
CA ARG A 10 -28.64 -45.24 -31.32
C ARG A 10 -28.97 -46.57 -30.63
N ILE A 11 -28.92 -47.68 -31.36
CA ILE A 11 -29.20 -49.03 -30.83
C ILE A 11 -28.19 -49.40 -29.72
N CYS A 12 -26.92 -49.01 -29.90
CA CYS A 12 -25.85 -49.19 -28.91
C CYS A 12 -26.12 -48.40 -27.62
N LEU A 13 -26.47 -47.11 -27.74
CA LEU A 13 -26.81 -46.21 -26.63
C LEU A 13 -28.12 -46.59 -25.91
N GLU A 14 -29.13 -47.06 -26.65
CA GLU A 14 -30.40 -47.56 -26.09
C GLU A 14 -30.23 -48.95 -25.44
N GLY A 15 -29.05 -49.57 -25.52
CA GLY A 15 -28.77 -50.85 -24.87
C GLY A 15 -29.46 -52.06 -25.52
N ASN A 16 -29.97 -51.93 -26.75
CA ASN A 16 -30.74 -52.97 -27.44
C ASN A 16 -29.82 -54.07 -28.01
N LEU A 17 -29.48 -55.01 -27.12
CA LEU A 17 -28.55 -56.11 -27.37
C LEU A 17 -28.93 -56.98 -28.58
N VAL A 18 -30.22 -57.32 -28.73
CA VAL A 18 -30.69 -58.27 -29.76
C VAL A 18 -30.54 -57.68 -31.17
N GLU A 19 -30.94 -56.42 -31.35
CA GLU A 19 -30.80 -55.74 -32.63
C GLU A 19 -29.32 -55.45 -32.95
N LEU A 20 -28.54 -55.02 -31.95
CA LEU A 20 -27.10 -54.81 -32.11
C LEU A 20 -26.38 -56.10 -32.52
N GLN A 21 -26.67 -57.22 -31.85
CA GLN A 21 -26.07 -58.52 -32.16
C GLN A 21 -26.42 -58.98 -33.58
N THR A 22 -27.66 -58.77 -34.02
CA THR A 22 -28.11 -59.11 -35.39
C THR A 22 -27.36 -58.28 -36.44
N ILE A 23 -27.17 -56.97 -36.19
CA ILE A 23 -26.41 -56.08 -37.08
C ILE A 23 -24.92 -56.48 -37.14
N LEU A 24 -24.30 -56.74 -35.99
CA LEU A 24 -22.87 -57.07 -35.89
C LEU A 24 -22.53 -58.47 -36.43
N GLN A 25 -23.45 -59.44 -36.36
CA GLN A 25 -23.30 -60.73 -37.06
C GLN A 25 -23.15 -60.56 -38.58
N SER A 26 -23.78 -59.53 -39.14
CA SER A 26 -23.77 -59.25 -40.59
C SER A 26 -22.68 -58.26 -41.02
N ASN A 27 -22.10 -57.52 -40.06
CA ASN A 27 -21.13 -56.43 -40.29
C ASN A 27 -20.10 -56.37 -39.13
N PRO A 28 -19.27 -57.42 -38.93
CA PRO A 28 -18.39 -57.53 -37.76
C PRO A 28 -17.29 -56.46 -37.72
N GLU A 29 -16.92 -55.88 -38.87
CA GLU A 29 -15.95 -54.80 -38.97
C GLU A 29 -16.37 -53.51 -38.25
N LEU A 30 -17.68 -53.32 -38.01
CA LEU A 30 -18.21 -52.16 -37.29
C LEU A 30 -17.75 -52.08 -35.83
N VAL A 31 -17.33 -53.20 -35.23
CA VAL A 31 -16.81 -53.26 -33.85
C VAL A 31 -15.52 -52.44 -33.69
N LYS A 32 -14.68 -52.42 -34.73
CA LYS A 32 -13.40 -51.68 -34.77
C LYS A 32 -13.47 -50.39 -35.60
N ALA A 33 -14.63 -50.09 -36.17
CA ALA A 33 -14.86 -48.88 -36.95
C ALA A 33 -14.88 -47.64 -36.05
N SER A 34 -14.41 -46.53 -36.62
CA SER A 34 -14.54 -45.20 -36.02
C SER A 34 -15.78 -44.49 -36.59
N PHE A 35 -16.46 -43.74 -35.71
CA PHE A 35 -17.73 -43.07 -35.97
C PHE A 35 -17.55 -41.54 -35.87
N ILE A 36 -18.42 -40.85 -35.14
CA ILE A 36 -18.34 -39.38 -34.99
C ILE A 36 -17.33 -39.07 -33.88
N ASN A 37 -16.44 -38.11 -34.13
CA ASN A 37 -15.37 -37.68 -33.21
C ASN A 37 -14.44 -38.83 -32.77
N GLY A 38 -14.08 -39.73 -33.69
CA GLY A 38 -13.14 -40.83 -33.41
C GLY A 38 -13.75 -42.05 -32.71
N ASN A 39 -14.87 -41.88 -31.98
CA ASN A 39 -15.50 -42.88 -31.12
C ASN A 39 -15.72 -44.24 -31.81
N THR A 40 -15.52 -45.33 -31.06
CA THR A 40 -15.91 -46.70 -31.42
C THR A 40 -17.29 -47.04 -30.85
N LEU A 41 -17.87 -48.19 -31.19
CA LEU A 41 -19.13 -48.65 -30.56
C LEU A 41 -19.01 -48.79 -29.03
N LEU A 42 -17.83 -49.12 -28.50
CA LEU A 42 -17.64 -49.31 -27.05
C LEU A 42 -17.79 -47.99 -26.27
N HIS A 43 -17.43 -46.85 -26.87
CA HIS A 43 -17.67 -45.52 -26.29
C HIS A 43 -19.17 -45.19 -26.15
N TYR A 44 -20.00 -45.84 -26.97
CA TYR A 44 -21.46 -45.69 -27.02
C TYR A 44 -22.21 -46.86 -26.37
N ALA A 45 -21.53 -47.70 -25.58
CA ALA A 45 -22.19 -48.82 -24.91
C ALA A 45 -23.20 -48.31 -23.88
N GLY A 46 -24.50 -48.53 -24.13
CA GLY A 46 -25.59 -48.04 -23.28
C GLY A 46 -25.81 -48.84 -21.99
N ASN A 47 -25.32 -50.07 -21.91
CA ASN A 47 -25.39 -50.92 -20.73
C ASN A 47 -24.26 -51.99 -20.73
N GLN A 48 -24.06 -52.64 -19.60
CA GLN A 48 -23.09 -53.74 -19.42
C GLN A 48 -23.17 -54.79 -20.53
N ALA A 49 -24.37 -55.28 -20.88
CA ALA A 49 -24.53 -56.39 -21.82
C ALA A 49 -24.09 -56.03 -23.25
N VAL A 50 -24.27 -54.77 -23.67
CA VAL A 50 -23.71 -54.23 -24.91
C VAL A 50 -22.18 -54.15 -24.83
N GLY A 51 -21.61 -53.70 -23.71
CA GLY A 51 -20.17 -53.69 -23.47
C GLY A 51 -19.55 -55.10 -23.58
N GLU A 52 -20.15 -56.09 -22.92
CA GLU A 52 -19.75 -57.50 -22.98
C GLU A 52 -19.74 -58.05 -24.41
N LEU A 53 -20.80 -57.77 -25.18
CA LEU A 53 -20.88 -58.21 -26.58
C LEU A 53 -19.76 -57.60 -27.41
N LEU A 54 -19.50 -56.30 -27.26
CA LEU A 54 -18.48 -55.58 -28.04
C LEU A 54 -17.06 -56.07 -27.70
N ILE A 55 -16.73 -56.23 -26.43
CA ILE A 55 -15.41 -56.78 -26.01
C ILE A 55 -15.24 -58.22 -26.49
N ARG A 56 -16.28 -59.06 -26.39
CA ARG A 56 -16.26 -60.45 -26.91
C ARG A 56 -16.07 -60.52 -28.43
N LEU A 57 -16.53 -59.52 -29.16
CA LEU A 57 -16.29 -59.36 -30.61
C LEU A 57 -14.97 -58.64 -30.95
N GLY A 58 -14.12 -58.37 -29.96
CA GLY A 58 -12.80 -57.81 -30.14
C GLY A 58 -12.74 -56.29 -30.22
N ALA A 59 -13.67 -55.57 -29.59
CA ALA A 59 -13.48 -54.14 -29.33
C ALA A 59 -12.24 -53.90 -28.44
N GLU A 60 -11.48 -52.86 -28.75
CA GLU A 60 -10.30 -52.48 -27.99
C GLU A 60 -10.70 -51.65 -26.76
N LEU A 61 -10.40 -52.15 -25.57
CA LEU A 61 -10.87 -51.62 -24.28
C LEU A 61 -10.47 -50.16 -24.03
N ASN A 62 -9.19 -49.84 -24.23
CA ASN A 62 -8.60 -48.52 -23.98
C ASN A 62 -8.37 -47.72 -25.27
N ARG A 63 -9.07 -48.06 -26.36
CA ARG A 63 -8.91 -47.34 -27.62
C ARG A 63 -9.53 -45.96 -27.51
N THR A 64 -8.77 -44.93 -27.79
CA THR A 64 -9.22 -43.55 -27.65
C THR A 64 -10.03 -43.03 -28.84
N ASN A 65 -10.87 -42.05 -28.58
CA ASN A 65 -11.55 -41.24 -29.59
C ASN A 65 -10.68 -40.04 -30.03
N ASP A 66 -11.25 -39.10 -30.82
CA ASP A 66 -10.47 -37.94 -31.29
C ASP A 66 -9.99 -37.07 -30.12
N PHE A 67 -10.79 -36.93 -29.05
CA PHE A 67 -10.46 -36.17 -27.83
C PHE A 67 -9.50 -36.89 -26.87
N LYS A 68 -8.87 -37.98 -27.31
CA LYS A 68 -8.10 -38.92 -26.47
C LYS A 68 -8.91 -39.62 -25.36
N GLU A 69 -10.24 -39.46 -25.28
CA GLU A 69 -11.04 -40.12 -24.25
C GLU A 69 -11.14 -41.63 -24.52
N THR A 70 -11.14 -42.46 -23.48
CA THR A 70 -11.43 -43.90 -23.58
C THR A 70 -12.94 -44.18 -23.41
N PRO A 71 -13.42 -45.40 -23.73
CA PRO A 71 -14.78 -45.82 -23.42
C PRO A 71 -15.15 -45.72 -21.93
N LEU A 72 -14.17 -45.87 -21.03
CA LEU A 72 -14.35 -45.65 -19.60
C LEU A 72 -14.73 -44.19 -19.32
N MET A 73 -14.00 -43.24 -19.92
CA MET A 73 -14.22 -41.82 -19.73
C MET A 73 -15.56 -41.36 -20.33
N THR A 74 -15.93 -41.83 -21.53
CA THR A 74 -17.27 -41.50 -22.08
C THR A 74 -18.40 -42.14 -21.29
N ALA A 75 -18.19 -43.32 -20.68
CA ALA A 75 -19.16 -43.91 -19.75
C ALA A 75 -19.27 -43.14 -18.43
N VAL A 76 -18.19 -42.50 -17.96
CA VAL A 76 -18.22 -41.59 -16.79
C VAL A 76 -18.93 -40.28 -17.13
N TRP A 77 -18.62 -39.64 -18.26
CA TRP A 77 -19.29 -38.42 -18.73
C TRP A 77 -20.82 -38.57 -18.85
N ASP A 78 -21.26 -39.71 -19.40
CA ASP A 78 -22.68 -40.03 -19.55
C ASP A 78 -23.29 -40.73 -18.31
N GLU A 79 -22.56 -40.76 -17.18
CA GLU A 79 -22.96 -41.34 -15.88
C GLU A 79 -23.46 -42.81 -15.92
N ARG A 80 -22.99 -43.61 -16.88
CA ARG A 80 -23.37 -45.03 -17.06
C ARG A 80 -22.65 -45.94 -16.07
N VAL A 81 -23.09 -45.91 -14.81
CA VAL A 81 -22.45 -46.61 -13.69
C VAL A 81 -22.25 -48.12 -13.90
N ASP A 82 -23.19 -48.81 -14.55
CA ASP A 82 -23.07 -50.25 -14.84
C ASP A 82 -21.98 -50.54 -15.90
N VAL A 83 -21.89 -49.68 -16.91
CA VAL A 83 -20.83 -49.74 -17.94
C VAL A 83 -19.47 -49.40 -17.33
N VAL A 84 -19.39 -48.39 -16.46
CA VAL A 84 -18.15 -48.03 -15.75
C VAL A 84 -17.66 -49.19 -14.88
N ALA A 85 -18.53 -49.77 -14.05
CA ALA A 85 -18.17 -50.94 -13.23
C ALA A 85 -17.66 -52.10 -14.08
N PHE A 86 -18.39 -52.45 -15.15
CA PHE A 86 -17.99 -53.51 -16.08
C PHE A 86 -16.64 -53.24 -16.77
N LEU A 87 -16.41 -52.01 -17.26
CA LEU A 87 -15.14 -51.66 -17.93
C LEU A 87 -13.95 -51.75 -16.97
N LEU A 88 -14.12 -51.35 -15.71
CA LEU A 88 -13.10 -51.50 -14.67
C LEU A 88 -12.84 -52.98 -14.34
N GLU A 89 -13.88 -53.81 -14.25
CA GLU A 89 -13.74 -55.28 -14.09
C GLU A 89 -12.99 -55.95 -15.25
N GLN A 90 -13.07 -55.39 -16.47
CA GLN A 90 -12.29 -55.86 -17.62
C GLN A 90 -10.84 -55.31 -17.66
N GLY A 91 -10.44 -54.49 -16.69
CA GLY A 91 -9.09 -53.90 -16.64
C GLY A 91 -8.91 -52.69 -17.55
N ALA A 92 -9.93 -51.84 -17.69
CA ALA A 92 -9.78 -50.54 -18.36
C ALA A 92 -8.75 -49.67 -17.63
N ASP A 93 -7.98 -48.88 -18.38
CA ASP A 93 -6.98 -48.00 -17.80
C ASP A 93 -7.65 -46.83 -17.10
N VAL A 94 -7.61 -46.87 -15.76
CA VAL A 94 -8.23 -45.88 -14.87
C VAL A 94 -7.40 -44.60 -14.74
N HIS A 95 -6.12 -44.63 -15.11
CA HIS A 95 -5.21 -43.48 -15.06
C HIS A 95 -5.06 -42.79 -16.42
N HIS A 96 -5.65 -43.32 -17.49
CA HIS A 96 -5.60 -42.70 -18.81
C HIS A 96 -6.18 -41.28 -18.79
N GLN A 97 -5.50 -40.37 -19.50
CA GLN A 97 -5.81 -38.94 -19.56
C GLN A 97 -6.26 -38.51 -20.96
N ASP A 98 -7.25 -37.62 -21.05
CA ASP A 98 -7.74 -37.06 -22.31
C ASP A 98 -6.78 -35.99 -22.90
N ARG A 99 -7.30 -35.16 -23.82
CA ARG A 99 -6.54 -34.07 -24.44
C ARG A 99 -6.10 -32.98 -23.48
N ASP A 100 -6.83 -32.77 -22.39
CA ASP A 100 -6.60 -31.69 -21.42
C ASP A 100 -5.99 -32.26 -20.11
N GLY A 101 -5.58 -33.53 -20.14
CA GLY A 101 -4.98 -34.25 -19.01
C GLY A 101 -6.00 -34.82 -18.01
N ASN A 102 -7.31 -34.66 -18.22
CA ASN A 102 -8.27 -35.12 -17.24
C ASN A 102 -8.36 -36.65 -17.27
N SER A 103 -8.37 -37.27 -16.09
CA SER A 103 -8.63 -38.71 -15.94
C SER A 103 -10.11 -38.97 -15.70
N ALA A 104 -10.53 -40.24 -15.76
CA ALA A 104 -11.90 -40.64 -15.39
C ALA A 104 -12.30 -40.16 -13.97
N LEU A 105 -11.34 -40.03 -13.05
CA LEU A 105 -11.59 -39.53 -11.69
C LEU A 105 -11.86 -38.02 -11.64
N HIS A 106 -11.20 -37.22 -12.48
CA HIS A 106 -11.49 -35.77 -12.61
C HIS A 106 -12.93 -35.55 -13.08
N ILE A 107 -13.33 -36.25 -14.14
CA ILE A 107 -14.69 -36.14 -14.72
C ILE A 107 -15.73 -36.55 -13.67
N ALA A 108 -15.56 -37.69 -13.00
CA ALA A 108 -16.47 -38.15 -11.94
C ALA A 108 -16.54 -37.16 -10.76
N ALA A 109 -15.42 -36.50 -10.45
CA ALA A 109 -15.34 -35.53 -9.36
C ALA A 109 -16.05 -34.21 -9.69
N ALA A 110 -15.88 -33.68 -10.91
CA ALA A 110 -16.59 -32.50 -11.40
C ALA A 110 -18.11 -32.72 -11.46
N LEU A 111 -18.54 -33.90 -11.95
CA LEU A 111 -19.95 -34.29 -12.00
C LEU A 111 -20.60 -34.50 -10.61
N GLY A 112 -19.81 -34.72 -9.57
CA GLY A 112 -20.31 -34.97 -8.21
C GLY A 112 -20.84 -36.38 -7.96
N ASN A 113 -20.64 -37.31 -8.89
CA ASN A 113 -21.21 -38.65 -8.80
C ASN A 113 -20.38 -39.54 -7.86
N GLU A 114 -20.75 -39.54 -6.58
CA GLU A 114 -20.06 -40.30 -5.51
C GLU A 114 -19.88 -41.79 -5.87
N LYS A 115 -20.84 -42.41 -6.55
CA LYS A 115 -20.77 -43.83 -6.90
C LYS A 115 -19.74 -44.11 -7.98
N LEU A 116 -19.55 -43.21 -8.96
CA LEU A 116 -18.47 -43.31 -9.94
C LEU A 116 -17.10 -43.11 -9.27
N VAL A 117 -16.98 -42.12 -8.38
CA VAL A 117 -15.76 -41.87 -7.61
C VAL A 117 -15.38 -43.10 -6.75
N GLN A 118 -16.35 -43.73 -6.07
CA GLN A 118 -16.12 -44.96 -5.31
C GLN A 118 -15.65 -46.13 -6.20
N LEU A 119 -16.22 -46.31 -7.39
CA LEU A 119 -15.81 -47.36 -8.33
C LEU A 119 -14.39 -47.13 -8.85
N LEU A 120 -14.06 -45.91 -9.26
CA LEU A 120 -12.75 -45.56 -9.81
C LEU A 120 -11.64 -45.71 -8.75
N LEU A 121 -11.85 -45.19 -7.54
CA LEU A 121 -10.90 -45.38 -6.43
C LEU A 121 -10.79 -46.85 -6.01
N GLY A 122 -11.91 -47.60 -6.04
CA GLY A 122 -11.91 -49.05 -5.80
C GLY A 122 -11.14 -49.86 -6.86
N ALA A 123 -11.02 -49.34 -8.07
CA ALA A 123 -10.20 -49.88 -9.15
C ALA A 123 -8.74 -49.36 -9.13
N GLY A 124 -8.35 -48.57 -8.12
CA GLY A 124 -6.99 -48.08 -7.94
C GLY A 124 -6.67 -46.73 -8.58
N ALA A 125 -7.68 -45.93 -8.97
CA ALA A 125 -7.45 -44.57 -9.44
C ALA A 125 -6.60 -43.76 -8.45
N ASP A 126 -5.59 -43.06 -8.97
CA ASP A 126 -4.73 -42.19 -8.16
C ASP A 126 -5.49 -40.90 -7.84
N VAL A 127 -5.62 -40.63 -6.53
CA VAL A 127 -6.36 -39.49 -5.98
C VAL A 127 -5.63 -38.16 -6.19
N GLU A 128 -4.31 -38.19 -6.44
CA GLU A 128 -3.45 -37.03 -6.67
C GLU A 128 -3.00 -36.87 -8.13
N LEU A 129 -3.50 -37.70 -9.05
CA LEU A 129 -3.16 -37.55 -10.47
C LEU A 129 -3.58 -36.15 -10.95
N GLN A 130 -2.64 -35.40 -11.50
CA GLN A 130 -2.85 -34.03 -11.99
C GLN A 130 -3.11 -34.00 -13.50
N ASN A 131 -3.99 -33.11 -13.96
CA ASN A 131 -4.22 -32.83 -15.38
C ASN A 131 -3.15 -31.91 -16.00
N GLU A 132 -3.31 -31.48 -17.27
CA GLU A 132 -2.31 -30.62 -17.94
C GLU A 132 -2.19 -29.22 -17.31
N ASP A 133 -3.22 -28.75 -16.59
CA ASP A 133 -3.25 -27.49 -15.81
C ASP A 133 -2.83 -27.69 -14.32
N GLU A 134 -2.21 -28.83 -13.98
CA GLU A 134 -1.82 -29.24 -12.61
C GLU A 134 -3.00 -29.43 -11.61
N ILE A 135 -4.25 -29.44 -12.09
CA ILE A 135 -5.47 -29.60 -11.27
C ILE A 135 -5.57 -31.04 -10.76
N THR A 136 -6.00 -31.24 -9.51
CA THR A 136 -6.36 -32.56 -8.95
C THR A 136 -7.88 -32.76 -8.91
N PRO A 137 -8.39 -34.01 -8.85
CA PRO A 137 -9.82 -34.28 -8.71
C PRO A 137 -10.48 -33.62 -7.49
N LEU A 138 -9.71 -33.34 -6.43
CA LEU A 138 -10.19 -32.60 -5.26
C LEU A 138 -10.54 -31.14 -5.61
N ILE A 139 -9.71 -30.48 -6.42
CA ILE A 139 -9.97 -29.11 -6.89
C ILE A 139 -11.21 -29.07 -7.78
N ASP A 140 -11.37 -30.03 -8.70
CA ASP A 140 -12.58 -30.13 -9.53
C ASP A 140 -13.86 -30.29 -8.70
N ALA A 141 -13.84 -31.17 -7.70
CA ALA A 141 -14.96 -31.35 -6.79
C ALA A 141 -15.27 -30.09 -5.96
N VAL A 142 -14.26 -29.32 -5.57
CA VAL A 142 -14.45 -28.03 -4.85
C VAL A 142 -15.01 -26.96 -5.79
N LYS A 143 -14.42 -26.77 -6.98
CA LYS A 143 -14.86 -25.78 -7.99
C LYS A 143 -16.30 -26.03 -8.43
N ASN A 144 -16.70 -27.29 -8.58
CA ASN A 144 -18.07 -27.68 -8.95
C ASN A 144 -19.02 -27.82 -7.75
N ASN A 145 -18.60 -27.46 -6.53
CA ASN A 145 -19.40 -27.51 -5.30
C ASN A 145 -20.00 -28.90 -5.00
N GLN A 146 -19.14 -29.93 -4.93
CA GLN A 146 -19.53 -31.34 -4.75
C GLN A 146 -19.14 -31.88 -3.36
N PRO A 147 -19.82 -31.47 -2.26
CA PRO A 147 -19.38 -31.74 -0.88
C PRO A 147 -19.28 -33.23 -0.53
N SER A 148 -20.14 -34.09 -1.08
CA SER A 148 -20.07 -35.55 -0.85
C SER A 148 -18.79 -36.15 -1.45
N VAL A 149 -18.43 -35.72 -2.66
CA VAL A 149 -17.19 -36.15 -3.33
C VAL A 149 -15.96 -35.61 -2.62
N VAL A 150 -15.94 -34.32 -2.24
CA VAL A 150 -14.84 -33.73 -1.45
C VAL A 150 -14.63 -34.53 -0.14
N SER A 151 -15.71 -34.84 0.57
CA SER A 151 -15.70 -35.67 1.78
C SER A 151 -15.18 -37.10 1.53
N LEU A 152 -15.39 -37.66 0.33
CA LEU A 152 -14.89 -38.97 -0.04
C LEU A 152 -13.40 -38.94 -0.42
N LEU A 153 -12.98 -38.00 -1.26
CA LEU A 153 -11.58 -37.84 -1.69
C LEU A 153 -10.65 -37.60 -0.50
N LEU A 154 -11.03 -36.70 0.41
CA LEU A 154 -10.26 -36.42 1.64
C LEU A 154 -10.11 -37.66 2.54
N LYS A 155 -11.16 -38.51 2.64
CA LYS A 155 -11.07 -39.79 3.39
C LYS A 155 -10.15 -40.81 2.72
N GLN A 156 -9.96 -40.71 1.41
CA GLN A 156 -9.09 -41.58 0.62
C GLN A 156 -7.67 -41.03 0.50
N GLY A 157 -7.34 -39.98 1.26
CA GLY A 157 -5.98 -39.45 1.40
C GLY A 157 -5.67 -38.22 0.55
N ALA A 158 -6.65 -37.64 -0.15
CA ALA A 158 -6.43 -36.44 -0.95
C ALA A 158 -5.87 -35.29 -0.11
N ASN A 159 -4.81 -34.64 -0.60
CA ASN A 159 -4.07 -33.59 0.07
C ASN A 159 -4.69 -32.22 -0.22
N PRO A 160 -5.32 -31.55 0.77
CA PRO A 160 -6.03 -30.28 0.57
C PRO A 160 -5.12 -29.06 0.33
N HIS A 161 -3.81 -29.27 0.15
CA HIS A 161 -2.80 -28.22 -0.06
C HIS A 161 -2.20 -28.22 -1.47
N ILE A 162 -2.49 -29.22 -2.31
CA ILE A 162 -2.03 -29.25 -3.70
C ILE A 162 -2.90 -28.30 -4.51
N ALA A 163 -2.24 -27.37 -5.22
CA ALA A 163 -2.84 -26.50 -6.22
C ALA A 163 -1.78 -26.03 -7.22
N PRO A 164 -2.15 -25.81 -8.50
CA PRO A 164 -1.30 -25.16 -9.49
C PRO A 164 -0.79 -23.79 -9.03
N PHE A 165 0.34 -23.34 -9.60
CA PHE A 165 0.84 -21.98 -9.35
C PHE A 165 -0.17 -20.89 -9.75
N ASP A 166 -0.91 -21.11 -10.84
CA ASP A 166 -1.93 -20.22 -11.38
C ASP A 166 -3.35 -20.50 -10.86
N GLU A 167 -3.49 -21.19 -9.74
CA GLU A 167 -4.75 -21.48 -9.05
C GLU A 167 -4.66 -21.21 -7.56
N GLU A 168 -5.82 -21.13 -6.91
CA GLU A 168 -5.90 -20.98 -5.46
C GLU A 168 -6.03 -22.36 -4.78
N PRO A 169 -5.50 -22.56 -3.56
CA PRO A 169 -5.67 -23.80 -2.82
C PRO A 169 -7.16 -24.18 -2.61
N PRO A 170 -7.52 -25.47 -2.47
CA PRO A 170 -8.91 -25.90 -2.26
C PRO A 170 -9.68 -25.10 -1.18
N LEU A 171 -9.04 -24.81 -0.05
CA LEU A 171 -9.64 -24.03 1.03
C LEU A 171 -9.92 -22.57 0.62
N HIS A 172 -9.03 -21.98 -0.19
CA HIS A 172 -9.12 -20.61 -0.69
C HIS A 172 -10.23 -20.50 -1.74
N ILE A 173 -10.33 -21.45 -2.68
CA ILE A 173 -11.44 -21.54 -3.64
C ILE A 173 -12.79 -21.59 -2.90
N ALA A 174 -12.91 -22.42 -1.87
CA ALA A 174 -14.14 -22.52 -1.08
C ALA A 174 -14.53 -21.21 -0.35
N ILE A 175 -13.53 -20.38 0.00
CA ILE A 175 -13.72 -19.06 0.62
C ILE A 175 -14.11 -18.00 -0.41
N ASP A 176 -13.48 -17.97 -1.58
CA ASP A 176 -13.83 -17.04 -2.68
C ASP A 176 -15.25 -17.32 -3.23
N LEU A 177 -15.72 -18.57 -3.13
CA LEU A 177 -17.10 -18.96 -3.43
C LEU A 177 -18.10 -18.71 -2.27
N ASP A 178 -17.66 -18.12 -1.14
CA ASP A 178 -18.43 -17.90 0.11
C ASP A 178 -19.16 -19.16 0.63
N ASN A 179 -18.56 -20.34 0.40
CA ASN A 179 -19.19 -21.63 0.65
C ASN A 179 -18.79 -22.20 2.02
N LEU A 180 -19.46 -21.72 3.06
CA LEU A 180 -19.15 -22.06 4.46
C LEU A 180 -19.17 -23.58 4.76
N GLU A 181 -20.05 -24.35 4.13
CA GLU A 181 -20.10 -25.81 4.33
C GLU A 181 -18.93 -26.53 3.68
N MET A 182 -18.48 -26.08 2.49
CA MET A 182 -17.27 -26.60 1.86
C MET A 182 -16.02 -26.26 2.68
N VAL A 183 -15.94 -25.05 3.24
CA VAL A 183 -14.86 -24.64 4.15
C VAL A 183 -14.82 -25.53 5.40
N LYS A 184 -15.96 -25.80 6.04
CA LYS A 184 -16.04 -26.75 7.18
C LYS A 184 -15.56 -28.16 6.80
N LEU A 185 -15.90 -28.65 5.60
CA LEU A 185 -15.48 -29.96 5.13
C LEU A 185 -13.98 -30.04 4.89
N LEU A 186 -13.38 -29.04 4.25
CA LEU A 186 -11.94 -28.99 3.97
C LEU A 186 -11.11 -28.88 5.25
N LEU A 187 -11.51 -28.00 6.19
CA LEU A 187 -10.85 -27.89 7.51
C LEU A 187 -10.93 -29.22 8.28
N LYS A 188 -12.09 -29.90 8.27
CA LYS A 188 -12.27 -31.22 8.87
C LYS A 188 -11.45 -32.32 8.17
N GLY A 189 -11.17 -32.16 6.88
CA GLY A 189 -10.29 -33.01 6.09
C GLY A 189 -8.80 -32.73 6.26
N GLY A 190 -8.41 -31.80 7.14
CA GLY A 190 -7.01 -31.50 7.44
C GLY A 190 -6.39 -30.38 6.60
N ALA A 191 -7.19 -29.52 5.95
CA ALA A 191 -6.69 -28.29 5.34
C ALA A 191 -6.17 -27.33 6.43
N ASP A 192 -4.91 -26.91 6.32
CA ASP A 192 -4.32 -25.91 7.22
C ASP A 192 -4.82 -24.50 6.82
N PRO A 193 -5.57 -23.78 7.68
CA PRO A 193 -6.00 -22.42 7.39
C PRO A 193 -4.86 -21.39 7.36
N ASN A 194 -3.65 -21.79 7.75
CA ASN A 194 -2.44 -20.99 7.65
C ASN A 194 -1.67 -21.21 6.34
N PHE A 195 -2.07 -22.19 5.52
CA PHE A 195 -1.50 -22.38 4.19
C PHE A 195 -1.72 -21.12 3.34
N CYS A 196 -0.69 -20.71 2.59
CA CYS A 196 -0.71 -19.47 1.82
C CYS A 196 -0.76 -19.73 0.31
N SER A 197 -1.59 -18.95 -0.38
CA SER A 197 -1.67 -18.90 -1.84
C SER A 197 -0.32 -18.54 -2.47
N PHE A 198 0.07 -19.27 -3.53
CA PHE A 198 1.33 -19.02 -4.24
C PHE A 198 1.37 -17.65 -4.93
N ARG A 199 0.23 -17.12 -5.39
CA ARG A 199 0.19 -15.84 -6.12
C ARG A 199 0.48 -14.63 -5.23
N ASN A 200 -0.08 -14.62 -4.01
CA ASN A 200 -0.12 -13.44 -3.16
C ASN A 200 0.37 -13.66 -1.71
N GLU A 201 0.81 -14.87 -1.37
CA GLU A 201 1.10 -15.34 0.00
C GLU A 201 -0.07 -15.06 0.98
N LYS A 202 -1.31 -15.00 0.46
CA LYS A 202 -2.51 -14.80 1.27
C LYS A 202 -2.90 -16.12 1.91
N SER A 203 -3.03 -16.13 3.24
CA SER A 203 -3.70 -17.22 3.95
C SER A 203 -5.22 -17.17 3.76
N ALA A 204 -5.91 -18.27 4.07
CA ALA A 204 -7.38 -18.35 4.04
C ALA A 204 -8.05 -17.16 4.77
N LEU A 205 -7.48 -16.75 5.91
CA LEU A 205 -7.99 -15.64 6.71
C LEU A 205 -7.87 -14.26 6.03
N HIS A 206 -6.90 -14.05 5.14
CA HIS A 206 -6.82 -12.83 4.33
C HIS A 206 -7.98 -12.74 3.33
N ILE A 207 -8.28 -13.84 2.66
CA ILE A 207 -9.37 -13.88 1.67
C ILE A 207 -10.70 -13.72 2.39
N ALA A 208 -10.94 -14.49 3.45
CA ALA A 208 -12.13 -14.36 4.29
C ALA A 208 -12.30 -12.96 4.88
N ALA A 209 -11.22 -12.28 5.29
CA ALA A 209 -11.29 -10.90 5.76
C ALA A 209 -11.69 -9.91 4.65
N SER A 210 -11.37 -10.18 3.38
CA SER A 210 -11.81 -9.36 2.25
C SER A 210 -13.29 -9.59 1.88
N THR A 211 -13.87 -10.74 2.26
CA THR A 211 -15.33 -10.93 2.29
C THR A 211 -15.95 -10.10 3.42
N ASN A 212 -17.25 -9.83 3.36
CA ASN A 212 -17.98 -9.22 4.49
C ASN A 212 -18.58 -10.28 5.45
N ASN A 213 -18.09 -11.52 5.40
CA ASN A 213 -18.62 -12.66 6.14
C ASN A 213 -17.85 -12.90 7.45
N ILE A 214 -18.36 -12.34 8.56
CA ILE A 214 -17.73 -12.52 9.89
C ILE A 214 -17.87 -13.95 10.44
N GLU A 215 -18.85 -14.74 9.99
CA GLU A 215 -19.00 -16.14 10.39
C GLU A 215 -17.85 -16.96 9.82
N LEU A 216 -17.52 -16.75 8.54
CA LEU A 216 -16.37 -17.37 7.87
C LEU A 216 -15.03 -17.00 8.53
N VAL A 217 -14.84 -15.71 8.86
CA VAL A 217 -13.67 -15.24 9.61
C VAL A 217 -13.56 -15.90 11.00
N SER A 218 -14.70 -16.06 11.69
CA SER A 218 -14.75 -16.70 13.01
C SER A 218 -14.42 -18.19 12.93
N LEU A 219 -15.03 -18.90 11.98
CA LEU A 219 -14.79 -20.32 11.73
C LEU A 219 -13.31 -20.63 11.49
N LEU A 220 -12.63 -19.82 10.67
CA LEU A 220 -11.20 -19.99 10.40
C LEU A 220 -10.34 -19.80 11.64
N LEU A 221 -10.61 -18.75 12.44
CA LEU A 221 -9.92 -18.50 13.71
C LEU A 221 -10.12 -19.65 14.72
N GLU A 222 -11.34 -20.21 14.79
CA GLU A 222 -11.66 -21.37 15.64
C GLU A 222 -10.88 -22.63 15.23
N HIS A 223 -10.57 -22.78 13.94
CA HIS A 223 -9.74 -23.87 13.40
C HIS A 223 -8.23 -23.54 13.37
N GLY A 224 -7.79 -22.48 14.07
CA GLY A 224 -6.38 -22.17 14.26
C GLY A 224 -5.75 -21.28 13.18
N ALA A 225 -6.54 -20.57 12.38
CA ALA A 225 -6.02 -19.53 11.49
C ALA A 225 -5.35 -18.41 12.29
N SER A 226 -4.14 -18.03 11.92
CA SER A 226 -3.40 -16.95 12.58
C SER A 226 -3.73 -15.58 11.98
N PRO A 227 -4.27 -14.62 12.78
CA PRO A 227 -4.45 -13.23 12.35
C PRO A 227 -3.14 -12.45 12.27
N LEU A 228 -1.99 -13.09 12.55
CA LEU A 228 -0.65 -12.50 12.56
C LEU A 228 0.20 -12.87 11.32
N LEU A 229 -0.29 -13.75 10.46
CA LEU A 229 0.38 -14.06 9.19
C LEU A 229 0.35 -12.85 8.27
N LYS A 230 1.47 -12.61 7.60
CA LYS A 230 1.61 -11.53 6.62
C LYS A 230 1.51 -12.10 5.21
N SER A 231 0.81 -11.40 4.32
CA SER A 231 0.93 -11.60 2.88
C SER A 231 2.27 -11.09 2.34
N ARG A 232 2.55 -11.33 1.05
CA ARG A 232 3.75 -10.85 0.35
C ARG A 232 3.93 -9.32 0.39
N HIS A 233 2.85 -8.59 0.68
CA HIS A 233 2.84 -7.13 0.81
C HIS A 233 2.99 -6.66 2.27
N GLY A 234 3.31 -7.57 3.21
CA GLY A 234 3.40 -7.28 4.64
C GLY A 234 2.04 -7.01 5.31
N GLN A 235 0.94 -7.19 4.59
CA GLN A 235 -0.42 -6.98 5.09
C GLN A 235 -0.82 -8.14 6.01
N LEU A 236 -1.52 -7.85 7.10
CA LEU A 236 -2.21 -8.85 7.93
C LEU A 236 -3.64 -9.04 7.38
N PRO A 237 -4.38 -10.09 7.80
CA PRO A 237 -5.80 -10.24 7.45
C PRO A 237 -6.65 -9.02 7.77
N GLN A 238 -6.38 -8.32 8.89
CA GLN A 238 -7.06 -7.08 9.22
C GLN A 238 -6.79 -5.95 8.22
N HIS A 239 -5.65 -5.94 7.50
CA HIS A 239 -5.28 -4.86 6.56
C HIS A 239 -5.94 -5.00 5.17
N VAL A 240 -6.56 -6.14 4.86
CA VAL A 240 -7.20 -6.39 3.55
C VAL A 240 -8.72 -6.31 3.58
N THR A 241 -9.32 -6.16 4.77
CA THR A 241 -10.77 -5.94 4.89
C THR A 241 -11.16 -4.50 4.62
N LYS A 242 -12.34 -4.31 4.02
CA LYS A 242 -13.05 -3.02 3.94
C LYS A 242 -14.12 -2.87 5.01
N SER A 243 -14.32 -3.89 5.85
CA SER A 243 -15.38 -3.96 6.84
C SER A 243 -14.83 -3.65 8.23
N GLU A 244 -15.17 -2.48 8.77
CA GLU A 244 -14.75 -2.04 10.11
C GLU A 244 -15.05 -3.09 11.20
N LYS A 245 -16.17 -3.80 11.07
CA LYS A 245 -16.55 -4.89 11.99
C LYS A 245 -15.54 -6.04 11.97
N ILE A 246 -15.07 -6.43 10.78
CA ILE A 246 -14.08 -7.50 10.60
C ILE A 246 -12.68 -7.00 10.97
N PHE A 247 -12.36 -5.73 10.69
CA PHE A 247 -11.11 -5.09 11.10
C PHE A 247 -10.94 -5.15 12.62
N GLN A 248 -11.91 -4.63 13.38
CA GLN A 248 -11.87 -4.61 14.84
C GLN A 248 -11.87 -6.03 15.44
N PHE A 249 -12.60 -6.97 14.83
CA PHE A 249 -12.63 -8.36 15.29
C PHE A 249 -11.27 -9.06 15.12
N LEU A 250 -10.63 -8.91 13.95
CA LEU A 250 -9.31 -9.46 13.68
C LEU A 250 -8.21 -8.79 14.52
N LEU A 251 -8.30 -7.46 14.71
CA LEU A 251 -7.38 -6.71 15.56
C LEU A 251 -7.43 -7.19 17.01
N ALA A 252 -8.63 -7.34 17.59
CA ALA A 252 -8.80 -7.87 18.93
C ALA A 252 -8.20 -9.29 19.07
N LYS A 253 -8.36 -10.14 18.05
CA LYS A 253 -7.79 -11.49 18.02
C LYS A 253 -6.26 -11.50 17.86
N ALA A 254 -5.71 -10.60 17.04
CA ALA A 254 -4.27 -10.39 16.92
C ALA A 254 -3.65 -9.93 18.25
N SER A 255 -4.23 -8.92 18.91
CA SER A 255 -3.73 -8.41 20.20
C SER A 255 -3.82 -9.42 21.34
N GLN A 256 -4.85 -10.28 21.35
CA GLN A 256 -4.95 -11.39 22.31
C GLN A 256 -3.78 -12.39 22.17
N LEU A 257 -3.32 -12.65 20.95
CA LEU A 257 -2.23 -13.59 20.67
C LEU A 257 -0.84 -12.99 20.92
N THR A 258 -0.64 -11.67 20.76
CA THR A 258 0.65 -11.02 20.96
C THR A 258 0.99 -10.69 22.42
N LYS A 259 0.04 -10.81 23.36
CA LYS A 259 0.17 -10.36 24.76
C LYS A 259 0.57 -8.88 24.92
N GLN A 260 0.31 -8.06 23.91
CA GLN A 260 0.53 -6.62 23.92
C GLN A 260 -0.78 -5.90 23.57
N GLU A 261 -1.04 -4.79 24.26
CA GLU A 261 -2.23 -3.96 24.03
C GLU A 261 -2.32 -3.46 22.58
N PRO A 262 -3.54 -3.18 22.08
CA PRO A 262 -3.79 -3.02 20.66
C PRO A 262 -3.18 -1.73 20.09
N LEU A 263 -2.21 -1.89 19.19
CA LEU A 263 -1.73 -0.82 18.31
C LEU A 263 -2.40 -0.93 16.93
N SER A 264 -3.30 0.03 16.64
CA SER A 264 -3.77 0.36 15.31
C SER A 264 -4.21 1.85 15.29
N PRO A 265 -4.37 2.52 14.14
CA PRO A 265 -4.31 1.97 12.77
C PRO A 265 -3.37 2.71 11.79
N SER A 266 -3.02 1.99 10.70
CA SER A 266 -2.72 2.39 9.28
C SER A 266 -1.96 3.72 8.95
N PHE A 267 -1.47 4.00 7.74
CA PHE A 267 -1.60 3.46 6.36
C PHE A 267 -0.22 3.51 5.67
N HIS A 268 -0.06 2.85 4.50
CA HIS A 268 0.76 3.34 3.39
C HIS A 268 0.44 2.67 2.05
N GLU A 269 0.40 3.45 0.98
CA GLU A 269 0.02 3.07 -0.38
C GLU A 269 1.22 3.29 -1.33
N LYS A 270 1.60 2.29 -2.13
CA LYS A 270 2.80 2.34 -2.99
C LYS A 270 2.43 2.84 -4.39
N ILE A 271 3.16 3.83 -4.90
CA ILE A 271 3.11 4.24 -6.33
C ILE A 271 3.50 3.04 -7.21
N THR A 272 2.84 2.89 -8.36
CA THR A 272 3.17 1.88 -9.36
C THR A 272 4.44 2.23 -10.16
N GLU A 273 5.29 1.23 -10.37
CA GLU A 273 6.72 1.40 -10.62
C GLU A 273 7.11 1.52 -12.12
N ASN A 274 6.20 2.04 -12.98
CA ASN A 274 6.29 1.89 -14.45
C ASN A 274 6.34 3.19 -15.29
N SER A 275 6.73 4.32 -14.69
CA SER A 275 6.90 5.61 -15.40
C SER A 275 8.23 6.34 -15.15
N VAL A 276 9.24 5.66 -14.57
CA VAL A 276 10.54 6.26 -14.21
C VAL A 276 11.68 5.76 -15.11
N LEU A 277 11.59 6.03 -16.42
CA LEU A 277 12.68 5.84 -17.39
C LEU A 277 13.12 7.14 -18.08
N ALA A 278 13.14 8.25 -17.32
CA ALA A 278 14.02 9.39 -17.53
C ALA A 278 13.91 10.37 -16.35
N ILE A 279 14.99 10.56 -15.58
CA ILE A 279 15.47 11.82 -14.96
C ILE A 279 16.55 11.46 -13.91
N LYS A 280 17.65 12.22 -13.93
CA LYS A 280 18.78 12.13 -12.98
C LYS A 280 18.64 13.20 -11.87
N PRO A 281 19.47 13.20 -10.81
CA PRO A 281 19.02 13.23 -9.41
C PRO A 281 18.76 14.65 -8.86
N VAL A 282 17.67 14.85 -8.09
CA VAL A 282 17.45 16.10 -7.31
C VAL A 282 16.62 15.86 -6.02
N ILE A 283 17.28 15.97 -4.85
CA ILE A 283 16.92 16.68 -3.57
C ILE A 283 15.42 16.74 -3.14
N GLY A 284 14.94 16.46 -1.91
CA GLY A 284 15.52 15.97 -0.64
C GLY A 284 15.71 17.04 0.47
N SER A 285 14.93 17.19 1.55
CA SER A 285 13.78 16.44 2.11
C SER A 285 12.96 17.35 3.07
N VAL A 286 11.78 16.94 3.57
CA VAL A 286 11.04 17.60 4.67
C VAL A 286 10.79 16.59 5.79
N TYR A 287 10.82 17.02 7.07
CA TYR A 287 10.60 16.15 8.23
C TYR A 287 9.78 16.87 9.31
N ARG A 288 8.47 16.62 9.38
CA ARG A 288 7.63 17.12 10.49
C ARG A 288 7.43 15.99 11.51
N LEU A 289 7.94 16.19 12.73
CA LEU A 289 7.63 15.33 13.88
C LEU A 289 6.18 15.56 14.33
N HIS A 290 5.49 14.50 14.70
CA HIS A 290 4.13 14.58 15.20
C HIS A 290 4.09 15.08 16.67
N PRO A 291 3.15 15.97 17.08
CA PRO A 291 3.14 16.53 18.45
C PRO A 291 2.91 15.52 19.58
N TYR A 292 2.37 14.34 19.26
CA TYR A 292 1.98 13.28 20.21
C TYR A 292 2.51 11.88 19.87
N TYR A 293 3.19 11.71 18.74
CA TYR A 293 3.74 10.42 18.30
C TYR A 293 5.19 10.63 17.88
N ASP A 294 6.02 9.63 18.06
CA ASP A 294 7.44 9.69 17.68
C ASP A 294 7.63 9.43 16.18
N GLU A 295 6.73 9.98 15.36
CA GLU A 295 6.66 9.74 13.93
C GLU A 295 7.17 10.93 13.13
N VAL A 296 7.95 10.62 12.09
CA VAL A 296 8.51 11.59 11.15
C VAL A 296 7.91 11.35 9.76
N LEU A 297 7.37 12.42 9.17
CA LEU A 297 6.80 12.40 7.83
C LEU A 297 7.72 13.04 6.80
N ALA A 298 7.92 12.38 5.66
CA ALA A 298 8.78 12.86 4.58
C ALA A 298 8.13 12.79 3.19
N PRO A 299 8.14 13.86 2.38
CA PRO A 299 7.71 13.83 0.99
C PRO A 299 8.81 13.28 0.08
N PHE A 300 8.40 12.44 -0.86
CA PHE A 300 9.18 11.88 -1.94
C PHE A 300 8.86 12.62 -3.25
N SER A 301 9.67 12.38 -4.29
CA SER A 301 9.34 12.83 -5.64
C SER A 301 7.91 12.40 -6.02
N GLU A 302 7.20 13.26 -6.76
CA GLU A 302 5.79 13.08 -7.15
C GLU A 302 4.76 13.27 -6.01
N GLY A 303 5.18 13.73 -4.83
CA GLY A 303 4.25 14.22 -3.78
C GLY A 303 3.68 13.13 -2.88
N VAL A 304 4.26 11.94 -2.88
CA VAL A 304 3.91 10.85 -1.96
C VAL A 304 4.68 10.96 -0.66
N LEU A 305 4.04 10.57 0.44
CA LEU A 305 4.55 10.75 1.79
C LEU A 305 4.99 9.42 2.39
N GLY A 306 6.22 9.37 2.93
CA GLY A 306 6.73 8.29 3.78
C GLY A 306 6.50 8.58 5.26
N LYS A 307 6.38 7.52 6.05
CA LYS A 307 6.14 7.52 7.50
C LYS A 307 7.27 6.71 8.14
N MET A 308 7.99 7.33 9.06
CA MET A 308 8.99 6.70 9.89
C MET A 308 8.54 6.76 11.35
N VAL A 309 8.81 5.72 12.13
CA VAL A 309 8.40 5.62 13.54
C VAL A 309 9.64 5.50 14.43
N TYR A 310 9.65 6.19 15.56
CA TYR A 310 10.74 6.24 16.53
C TYR A 310 10.25 5.99 17.97
N HIS A 311 11.07 6.31 18.98
CA HIS A 311 10.91 6.00 20.40
C HIS A 311 10.94 7.31 21.25
N PRO A 312 10.40 7.39 22.48
CA PRO A 312 9.78 8.64 22.95
C PRO A 312 10.69 9.77 23.43
N LYS A 313 10.49 10.93 22.78
CA LYS A 313 10.82 12.32 23.17
C LYS A 313 12.31 12.76 23.12
N PRO A 314 12.60 14.08 22.91
CA PRO A 314 11.69 15.24 22.89
C PRO A 314 11.32 15.78 21.50
N LYS A 315 10.46 16.81 21.50
CA LYS A 315 9.75 17.39 20.35
C LYS A 315 10.56 18.49 19.65
N VAL A 316 10.69 18.44 18.32
CA VAL A 316 11.08 19.60 17.50
C VAL A 316 10.27 19.62 16.20
N SER A 317 9.55 20.71 15.93
CA SER A 317 8.83 20.91 14.66
C SER A 317 9.56 21.92 13.77
N GLN A 318 10.12 21.49 12.66
CA GLN A 318 10.72 22.36 11.64
C GLN A 318 10.24 21.99 10.23
N SER A 319 10.13 22.98 9.34
CA SER A 319 9.87 22.76 7.91
C SER A 319 11.12 23.12 7.12
N ILE A 320 11.50 22.30 6.15
CA ILE A 320 12.74 22.46 5.39
C ILE A 320 12.41 22.98 3.97
N ALA A 321 13.22 23.92 3.47
CA ALA A 321 13.10 24.42 2.11
C ALA A 321 13.75 23.43 1.12
N LEU A 322 13.11 23.23 -0.03
CA LEU A 322 13.62 22.35 -1.09
C LEU A 322 14.27 23.19 -2.20
N GLY A 323 15.49 22.83 -2.57
CA GLY A 323 16.31 23.55 -3.55
C GLY A 323 15.72 23.55 -4.97
N GLN A 324 16.14 24.57 -5.74
CA GLN A 324 15.88 24.82 -7.16
C GLN A 324 14.56 24.26 -7.75
N TYR A 325 13.53 25.12 -7.67
CA TYR A 325 12.32 25.18 -8.51
C TYR A 325 11.12 24.27 -8.15
N LYS A 326 11.08 23.59 -7.00
CA LYS A 326 9.87 22.88 -6.54
C LYS A 326 9.60 23.05 -5.04
N PHE A 327 8.76 24.03 -4.69
CA PHE A 327 8.28 24.24 -3.32
C PHE A 327 7.23 23.20 -2.94
N TYR A 328 7.47 22.46 -1.85
CA TYR A 328 6.47 21.64 -1.19
C TYR A 328 6.29 22.17 0.24
N SER A 329 5.05 22.39 0.66
CA SER A 329 4.72 22.85 2.01
C SER A 329 3.86 21.83 2.73
N LEU A 330 4.13 21.61 4.02
CA LEU A 330 3.56 20.53 4.82
C LEU A 330 3.19 21.03 6.21
N SER A 331 1.93 20.83 6.61
CA SER A 331 1.49 21.02 7.99
C SER A 331 0.62 19.86 8.48
N ILE A 332 0.70 19.60 9.79
CA ILE A 332 -0.11 18.61 10.53
C ILE A 332 -0.91 19.42 11.56
N SER A 333 -2.19 19.13 11.75
CA SER A 333 -2.99 19.75 12.81
C SER A 333 -2.45 19.34 14.19
N HIS A 334 -2.62 20.21 15.19
CA HIS A 334 -2.05 19.97 16.52
C HIS A 334 -2.49 18.63 17.13
N ASP A 335 -3.78 18.30 17.00
CA ASP A 335 -4.41 17.06 17.46
C ASP A 335 -4.02 15.81 16.67
N GLY A 336 -3.28 15.95 15.56
CA GLY A 336 -2.90 14.84 14.72
C GLY A 336 -4.04 14.22 13.92
N SER A 337 -5.13 14.92 13.64
CA SER A 337 -6.21 14.37 12.80
C SER A 337 -6.05 14.72 11.31
N LYS A 338 -5.36 15.81 10.97
CA LYS A 338 -5.28 16.32 9.59
C LYS A 338 -3.83 16.56 9.17
N LEU A 339 -3.55 16.30 7.91
CA LEU A 339 -2.32 16.66 7.21
C LEU A 339 -2.69 17.50 5.99
N ALA A 340 -2.02 18.63 5.78
CA ALA A 340 -2.20 19.49 4.62
C ALA A 340 -0.90 19.57 3.82
N ILE A 341 -0.99 19.39 2.51
CA ILE A 341 0.13 19.36 1.58
C ILE A 341 -0.12 20.33 0.43
N VAL A 342 0.88 21.18 0.16
CA VAL A 342 1.01 21.98 -1.05
C VAL A 342 2.10 21.34 -1.90
N ALA A 343 1.81 21.06 -3.18
CA ALA A 343 2.76 20.49 -4.13
C ALA A 343 2.80 21.35 -5.41
N PRO A 344 3.97 21.58 -6.03
CA PRO A 344 4.12 22.59 -7.08
C PRO A 344 3.53 22.17 -8.43
N GLN A 345 3.06 20.91 -8.55
CA GLN A 345 2.31 20.41 -9.71
C GLN A 345 0.79 20.36 -9.47
N ILE A 346 0.33 20.74 -8.27
CA ILE A 346 -1.09 20.74 -7.89
C ILE A 346 -1.47 22.18 -7.54
N TRP A 347 -2.33 22.80 -8.34
CA TRP A 347 -2.90 24.12 -8.04
C TRP A 347 -4.03 24.00 -7.00
N GLY A 348 -3.68 23.50 -5.81
CA GLY A 348 -4.63 23.12 -4.76
C GLY A 348 -3.92 22.58 -3.52
N VAL A 349 -4.62 22.64 -2.39
CA VAL A 349 -4.16 22.00 -1.15
C VAL A 349 -4.82 20.63 -1.05
N GLN A 350 -4.01 19.59 -0.89
CA GLN A 350 -4.51 18.26 -0.54
C GLN A 350 -4.52 18.12 0.98
N ILE A 351 -5.68 17.77 1.54
CA ILE A 351 -5.80 17.34 2.92
C ILE A 351 -5.86 15.82 2.95
N ARG A 352 -5.11 15.20 3.86
CA ARG A 352 -5.31 13.82 4.27
C ARG A 352 -5.77 13.76 5.72
N ASN A 353 -6.61 12.80 6.06
CA ASN A 353 -6.75 12.40 7.45
C ASN A 353 -5.40 11.78 7.87
N TYR A 354 -4.72 12.32 8.89
CA TYR A 354 -3.42 11.79 9.29
C TYR A 354 -3.53 10.38 9.91
N LYS A 355 -4.69 10.04 10.48
CA LYS A 355 -5.01 8.69 10.97
C LYS A 355 -5.49 7.75 9.85
N ASP A 356 -5.71 8.28 8.64
CA ASP A 356 -6.18 7.53 7.47
C ASP A 356 -5.65 8.18 6.19
N PHE A 357 -4.42 7.81 5.80
CA PHE A 357 -3.75 8.37 4.62
C PHE A 357 -4.44 8.01 3.29
N SER A 358 -5.50 7.19 3.28
CA SER A 358 -6.30 6.92 2.06
C SER A 358 -7.33 8.02 1.76
N LEU A 359 -7.81 8.73 2.78
CA LEU A 359 -8.79 9.80 2.59
C LEU A 359 -8.10 11.09 2.15
N ILE A 360 -8.05 11.33 0.84
CA ILE A 360 -7.53 12.57 0.24
C ILE A 360 -8.71 13.49 -0.14
N GLU A 361 -8.87 14.61 0.56
CA GLU A 361 -9.79 15.69 0.19
C GLU A 361 -8.99 16.85 -0.44
N THR A 362 -9.26 17.17 -1.71
CA THR A 362 -8.68 18.36 -2.35
C THR A 362 -9.53 19.57 -2.03
N LEU A 363 -8.96 20.56 -1.32
CA LEU A 363 -9.66 21.82 -1.09
C LEU A 363 -9.82 22.60 -2.40
N GLN A 364 -11.08 22.91 -2.74
CA GLN A 364 -11.37 23.86 -3.82
C GLN A 364 -11.01 25.28 -3.36
N LEU A 365 -9.99 25.86 -3.98
CA LEU A 365 -9.53 27.21 -3.73
C LEU A 365 -10.54 28.27 -4.22
N PRO A 366 -10.51 29.51 -3.66
CA PRO A 366 -11.18 30.66 -4.26
C PRO A 366 -10.74 30.87 -5.71
N LYS A 367 -11.67 31.25 -6.60
CA LYS A 367 -11.42 31.45 -8.04
C LYS A 367 -10.47 32.63 -8.32
N GLU A 368 -10.27 33.46 -7.31
CA GLU A 368 -9.42 34.63 -7.28
C GLU A 368 -7.93 34.25 -7.16
N ILE A 369 -7.62 33.03 -6.66
CA ILE A 369 -6.25 32.52 -6.61
C ILE A 369 -5.78 32.15 -8.01
N LYS A 370 -4.85 32.96 -8.54
CA LYS A 370 -4.22 32.77 -9.87
C LYS A 370 -2.73 32.48 -9.80
N MET A 371 -2.18 32.30 -8.60
CA MET A 371 -0.76 32.11 -8.36
C MET A 371 -0.50 30.74 -7.71
N PRO A 372 0.71 30.17 -7.83
CA PRO A 372 1.08 28.98 -7.08
C PRO A 372 0.98 29.24 -5.58
N ILE A 373 0.59 28.23 -4.81
CA ILE A 373 0.61 28.28 -3.35
C ILE A 373 2.01 27.93 -2.86
N TYR A 374 2.49 28.61 -1.82
CA TYR A 374 3.85 28.40 -1.29
C TYR A 374 3.88 27.95 0.18
N CYS A 375 2.89 28.32 1.00
CA CYS A 375 2.88 27.96 2.41
C CYS A 375 1.51 27.51 2.96
N VAL A 376 1.54 26.58 3.92
CA VAL A 376 0.36 26.08 4.64
C VAL A 376 0.65 25.86 6.12
N ASP A 377 -0.28 26.23 7.01
CA ASP A 377 -0.20 25.88 8.43
C ASP A 377 -1.57 25.79 9.14
N PHE A 378 -1.73 24.80 10.02
CA PHE A 378 -2.93 24.62 10.84
C PHE A 378 -2.92 25.50 12.08
N SER A 379 -4.10 25.88 12.54
CA SER A 379 -4.28 26.44 13.87
C SER A 379 -4.02 25.41 14.99
N PRO A 380 -3.62 25.84 16.21
CA PRO A 380 -3.44 24.95 17.35
C PRO A 380 -4.72 24.22 17.79
N ASN A 381 -5.91 24.79 17.53
CA ASN A 381 -7.19 24.10 17.72
C ASN A 381 -7.61 23.23 16.52
N GLY A 382 -6.94 23.31 15.37
CA GLY A 382 -7.26 22.55 14.15
C GLY A 382 -8.52 23.00 13.40
N ASP A 383 -9.21 24.05 13.87
CA ASP A 383 -10.43 24.62 13.28
C ASP A 383 -10.18 25.47 12.03
N TYR A 384 -8.93 25.89 11.80
CA TYR A 384 -8.52 26.75 10.69
C TYR A 384 -7.26 26.22 10.00
N LEU A 385 -7.15 26.50 8.70
CA LEU A 385 -5.96 26.23 7.88
C LEU A 385 -5.56 27.50 7.13
N ALA A 386 -4.40 28.05 7.45
CA ALA A 386 -3.78 29.13 6.69
C ALA A 386 -3.13 28.55 5.42
N VAL A 387 -3.38 29.18 4.28
CA VAL A 387 -2.89 28.79 2.95
C VAL A 387 -2.53 30.08 2.20
N ASP A 388 -1.23 30.41 2.15
CA ASP A 388 -0.76 31.76 1.85
C ASP A 388 -1.62 32.83 2.59
N GLN A 389 -2.09 33.86 1.88
CA GLN A 389 -2.95 34.93 2.40
C GLN A 389 -4.41 34.52 2.66
N TYR A 390 -4.77 33.23 2.60
CA TYR A 390 -6.14 32.77 2.78
C TYR A 390 -6.27 31.86 4.01
N ILE A 391 -7.46 31.88 4.62
CA ILE A 391 -7.80 31.06 5.79
C ILE A 391 -9.01 30.23 5.43
N TYR A 392 -8.87 28.90 5.51
CA TYR A 392 -9.97 27.97 5.38
C TYR A 392 -10.59 27.67 6.73
N HIS A 393 -11.90 27.84 6.84
CA HIS A 393 -12.70 27.58 8.03
C HIS A 393 -13.32 26.18 7.93
N PHE A 394 -12.92 25.23 8.79
CA PHE A 394 -13.41 23.85 8.67
C PHE A 394 -14.88 23.68 9.02
N SER A 395 -15.42 24.51 9.93
CA SER A 395 -16.80 24.42 10.40
C SER A 395 -17.83 24.88 9.36
N SER A 396 -17.54 25.98 8.66
CA SER A 396 -18.38 26.55 7.59
C SER A 396 -18.02 26.07 6.19
N LYS A 397 -16.84 25.44 6.02
CA LYS A 397 -16.22 25.09 4.73
C LYS A 397 -15.99 26.30 3.81
N THR A 398 -15.77 27.48 4.38
CA THR A 398 -15.57 28.73 3.63
C THR A 398 -14.11 29.21 3.67
N TRP A 399 -13.75 29.99 2.66
CA TRP A 399 -12.49 30.73 2.62
C TRP A 399 -12.70 32.18 3.05
N GLU A 400 -11.70 32.70 3.76
CA GLU A 400 -11.54 34.11 4.08
C GLU A 400 -10.18 34.59 3.56
N ALA A 401 -10.11 35.82 3.07
CA ALA A 401 -8.85 36.44 2.67
C ALA A 401 -8.31 37.27 3.83
N ALA A 402 -7.08 37.00 4.26
CA ALA A 402 -6.32 37.94 5.05
C ALA A 402 -6.07 39.18 4.16
N ASN A 403 -6.63 40.32 4.51
CA ASN A 403 -6.53 41.56 3.73
C ASN A 403 -5.16 42.23 3.94
N ILE A 404 -4.08 41.52 3.58
CA ILE A 404 -2.69 41.94 3.85
C ILE A 404 -2.40 43.28 3.14
N PRO A 405 -2.12 44.37 3.89
CA PRO A 405 -2.11 45.73 3.37
C PRO A 405 -0.74 46.10 2.78
N LEU A 406 -0.22 45.24 1.90
CA LEU A 406 1.09 45.38 1.28
C LEU A 406 0.96 45.56 -0.23
N ASP A 407 2.04 46.08 -0.85
CA ASP A 407 2.08 46.30 -2.29
C ASP A 407 1.89 44.98 -3.05
N LYS A 408 1.47 45.07 -4.32
CA LYS A 408 1.13 43.93 -5.18
C LYS A 408 2.29 42.96 -5.45
N SER A 409 3.48 43.26 -4.94
CA SER A 409 4.68 42.41 -4.91
C SER A 409 4.71 41.42 -3.74
N PHE A 410 3.83 41.54 -2.74
CA PHE A 410 3.82 40.66 -1.58
C PHE A 410 3.36 39.24 -1.95
N GLN A 411 4.25 38.26 -1.77
CA GLN A 411 3.95 36.83 -1.91
C GLN A 411 4.45 36.09 -0.66
N PRO A 412 3.55 35.44 0.11
CA PRO A 412 3.94 34.66 1.28
C PRO A 412 4.97 33.57 0.95
N SER A 413 6.08 33.53 1.68
CA SER A 413 7.11 32.48 1.61
C SER A 413 6.95 31.42 2.69
N LEU A 414 6.44 31.83 3.86
CA LEU A 414 6.17 31.02 5.02
C LEU A 414 4.90 31.55 5.70
N CYS A 415 4.14 30.67 6.32
CA CYS A 415 3.10 31.02 7.28
C CYS A 415 3.27 30.14 8.54
N ARG A 416 2.96 30.73 9.69
CA ARG A 416 2.93 30.06 10.99
C ARG A 416 1.80 30.59 11.84
N TRP A 417 1.06 29.69 12.47
CA TRP A 417 0.12 30.07 13.52
C TRP A 417 0.81 30.24 14.87
N SER A 418 0.37 31.23 15.65
CA SER A 418 0.77 31.40 17.05
C SER A 418 0.09 30.37 17.97
N PRO A 419 0.71 30.01 19.12
CA PRO A 419 0.10 29.13 20.11
C PRO A 419 -1.24 29.63 20.68
N ASP A 420 -1.44 30.96 20.77
CA ASP A 420 -2.65 31.58 21.32
C ASP A 420 -3.91 31.44 20.45
N SER A 421 -3.77 30.84 19.26
CA SER A 421 -4.83 30.64 18.27
C SER A 421 -5.48 31.90 17.68
N LYS A 422 -4.81 33.05 17.73
CA LYS A 422 -5.34 34.33 17.21
C LYS A 422 -4.51 34.95 16.10
N HIS A 423 -3.21 34.71 16.08
CA HIS A 423 -2.29 35.40 15.19
C HIS A 423 -1.70 34.46 14.14
N ILE A 424 -1.55 34.97 12.92
CA ILE A 424 -0.83 34.30 11.83
C ILE A 424 0.37 35.16 11.46
N PHE A 425 1.53 34.54 11.47
CA PHE A 425 2.81 35.12 11.13
C PHE A 425 3.18 34.75 9.69
N TYR A 426 3.30 35.76 8.84
CA TYR A 426 3.71 35.62 7.45
C TYR A 426 5.12 36.14 7.23
N SER A 427 5.82 35.63 6.20
CA SER A 427 7.04 36.24 5.63
C SER A 427 6.95 36.35 4.11
N SER A 428 7.81 37.16 3.47
CA SER A 428 7.84 37.38 2.01
C SER A 428 9.22 37.07 1.42
N TYR A 429 9.26 36.70 0.14
CA TYR A 429 10.49 36.56 -0.66
C TYR A 429 11.02 37.89 -1.23
N HIS A 430 10.22 38.96 -1.24
CA HIS A 430 10.44 40.15 -2.07
C HIS A 430 10.16 41.49 -1.35
N SER A 431 10.44 41.60 -0.06
CA SER A 431 10.31 42.86 0.68
C SER A 431 11.65 43.34 1.24
N ASP A 432 11.94 44.63 1.05
CA ASP A 432 13.08 45.35 1.67
C ASP A 432 12.96 45.42 3.22
N HIS A 433 11.81 45.01 3.74
CA HIS A 433 11.47 44.98 5.16
C HIS A 433 11.61 43.57 5.74
N LEU A 434 11.87 43.49 7.05
CA LEU A 434 11.82 42.26 7.82
C LEU A 434 10.36 41.78 7.86
N GLY A 435 10.01 40.93 6.90
CA GLY A 435 8.63 40.71 6.45
C GLY A 435 7.71 39.95 7.40
N LEU A 436 8.05 39.88 8.70
CA LEU A 436 7.28 39.18 9.73
C LEU A 436 6.00 39.96 10.06
N ILE A 437 4.89 39.60 9.42
CA ILE A 437 3.59 40.25 9.63
C ILE A 437 2.73 39.38 10.55
N SER A 438 2.35 39.92 11.71
CA SER A 438 1.32 39.33 12.57
C SER A 438 -0.06 39.85 12.20
N TYR A 439 -0.94 38.93 11.80
CA TYR A 439 -2.34 39.18 11.48
C TYR A 439 -3.24 38.53 12.54
N ASP A 440 -4.00 39.34 13.28
CA ASP A 440 -5.13 38.85 14.07
C ASP A 440 -6.28 38.54 13.12
N TRP A 441 -6.50 37.25 12.86
CA TRP A 441 -7.52 36.81 11.92
C TRP A 441 -8.94 36.92 12.49
N GLN A 442 -9.11 36.91 13.81
CA GLN A 442 -10.43 37.04 14.46
C GLN A 442 -10.96 38.48 14.38
N GLN A 443 -10.05 39.45 14.48
CA GLN A 443 -10.35 40.87 14.35
C GLN A 443 -10.15 41.40 12.92
N ALA A 444 -9.73 40.54 11.99
CA ALA A 444 -9.31 40.87 10.63
C ALA A 444 -8.34 42.08 10.58
N SER A 445 -7.40 42.14 11.53
CA SER A 445 -6.57 43.32 11.79
C SER A 445 -5.09 42.99 11.91
N PHE A 446 -4.23 43.97 11.63
CA PHE A 446 -2.78 43.79 11.66
C PHE A 446 -2.18 44.38 12.93
N CYS A 447 -1.37 43.59 13.63
CA CYS A 447 -0.38 44.15 14.52
C CYS A 447 0.61 44.89 13.63
N LYS A 448 0.56 46.23 13.60
CA LYS A 448 1.37 47.06 12.69
C LYS A 448 2.84 46.65 12.77
N PRO A 449 3.48 46.12 11.72
CA PRO A 449 4.92 45.90 11.76
C PRO A 449 5.61 47.27 11.83
N GLU A 450 6.20 47.61 12.98
CA GLU A 450 7.00 48.84 13.14
C GLU A 450 8.42 48.68 12.55
N VAL A 451 8.70 47.53 11.95
CA VAL A 451 10.00 47.12 11.44
C VAL A 451 10.13 47.43 9.93
N LYS A 452 10.08 48.73 9.60
CA LYS A 452 10.57 49.21 8.31
C LYS A 452 12.09 49.30 8.34
N TYR A 453 12.75 48.41 7.64
CA TYR A 453 14.14 48.58 7.23
C TYR A 453 14.23 48.90 5.75
N ASP A 454 15.28 49.61 5.36
CA ASP A 454 15.47 50.13 4.01
C ASP A 454 16.77 49.54 3.46
N TYR A 455 16.68 48.28 2.98
CA TYR A 455 17.76 47.56 2.35
C TYR A 455 17.26 47.03 1.00
N GLY A 456 17.65 47.68 -0.09
CA GLY A 456 17.27 47.32 -1.47
C GLY A 456 17.96 46.06 -1.99
N ASP A 457 18.07 45.03 -1.16
CA ASP A 457 18.73 43.75 -1.41
C ASP A 457 17.84 42.60 -0.91
N TYR A 458 17.63 41.59 -1.76
CA TYR A 458 16.69 40.48 -1.48
C TYR A 458 17.02 39.75 -0.16
N THR A 459 16.13 39.88 0.82
CA THR A 459 16.23 39.22 2.12
C THR A 459 15.01 38.35 2.35
N CYS A 460 15.23 37.13 2.86
CA CYS A 460 14.17 36.15 3.11
C CYS A 460 14.29 35.57 4.53
N ILE A 461 13.17 35.49 5.24
CA ILE A 461 13.03 34.66 6.45
C ILE A 461 12.87 33.21 5.99
N VAL A 462 13.77 32.33 6.42
CA VAL A 462 13.84 30.92 5.97
C VAL A 462 13.40 29.92 7.04
N ASP A 463 13.23 30.36 8.29
CA ASP A 463 12.65 29.57 9.37
C ASP A 463 12.11 30.44 10.50
N LEU A 464 11.07 29.92 11.20
CA LEU A 464 10.45 30.53 12.37
C LEU A 464 10.12 29.44 13.41
N SER A 465 10.36 29.72 14.69
CA SER A 465 10.00 28.86 15.82
C SER A 465 9.49 29.69 17.00
N PHE A 466 8.39 29.26 17.61
CA PHE A 466 7.80 29.86 18.80
C PHE A 466 8.35 29.22 20.06
N SER A 467 8.40 29.98 21.15
CA SER A 467 8.47 29.43 22.50
C SER A 467 7.12 28.83 22.89
N ASP A 468 7.11 27.86 23.80
CA ASP A 468 5.89 27.17 24.25
C ASP A 468 4.83 28.12 24.83
N ASP A 469 5.27 29.23 25.41
CA ASP A 469 4.43 30.31 25.96
C ASP A 469 3.86 31.28 24.88
N GLY A 470 4.31 31.17 23.63
CA GLY A 470 4.00 32.09 22.53
C GLY A 470 4.60 33.49 22.64
N GLN A 471 5.36 33.77 23.70
CA GLN A 471 5.88 35.10 24.05
C GLN A 471 7.10 35.52 23.24
N ALA A 472 7.75 34.59 22.54
CA ALA A 472 8.90 34.85 21.69
C ALA A 472 8.87 34.01 20.41
N VAL A 473 9.40 34.58 19.34
CA VAL A 473 9.52 33.96 18.01
C VAL A 473 10.96 34.09 17.57
N ALA A 474 11.69 32.98 17.50
CA ALA A 474 13.03 32.96 16.93
C ALA A 474 12.92 32.85 15.41
N PHE A 475 13.80 33.56 14.72
CA PHE A 475 13.83 33.62 13.26
C PHE A 475 15.25 33.37 12.72
N PHE A 476 15.33 32.68 11.59
CA PHE A 476 16.53 32.63 10.76
C PHE A 476 16.25 33.39 9.45
N GLU A 477 17.17 34.28 9.09
CA GLU A 477 17.13 35.07 7.85
C GLU A 477 18.37 34.79 7.00
N SER A 478 18.20 34.85 5.69
CA SER A 478 19.30 34.91 4.73
C SER A 478 19.07 36.02 3.72
N SER A 479 20.12 36.81 3.43
CA SER A 479 20.13 37.79 2.34
C SER A 479 20.87 37.20 1.13
N ILE A 480 20.21 37.17 -0.04
CA ILE A 480 20.72 36.58 -1.28
C ILE A 480 21.05 37.69 -2.28
N TYR A 481 22.34 37.95 -2.49
CA TYR A 481 22.82 38.93 -3.48
C TYR A 481 22.81 38.36 -4.91
N THR A 482 21.65 38.40 -5.58
CA THR A 482 21.55 38.11 -7.03
C THR A 482 21.98 39.31 -7.89
N THR A 483 23.30 39.56 -7.96
CA THR A 483 23.87 40.31 -9.09
C THR A 483 24.76 39.39 -9.93
N PHE A 484 24.44 39.30 -11.23
CA PHE A 484 24.96 38.31 -12.19
C PHE A 484 26.49 38.26 -12.39
N THR A 485 27.26 39.10 -11.69
CA THR A 485 28.69 39.34 -11.99
C THR A 485 29.63 39.28 -10.79
N ASN A 486 29.14 39.10 -9.55
CA ASN A 486 30.00 38.84 -8.39
C ASN A 486 29.25 38.08 -7.29
N GLN A 487 29.60 36.80 -7.09
CA GLN A 487 29.18 36.03 -5.92
C GLN A 487 29.79 36.66 -4.65
N LYS A 488 28.99 37.44 -3.92
CA LYS A 488 29.26 37.75 -2.51
C LYS A 488 28.67 36.65 -1.63
N PRO A 489 29.29 36.34 -0.48
CA PRO A 489 28.74 35.39 0.48
C PRO A 489 27.33 35.78 0.92
N GLU A 490 26.45 34.79 1.05
CA GLU A 490 25.15 34.94 1.74
C GLU A 490 25.39 35.47 3.16
N VAL A 491 24.53 36.37 3.63
CA VAL A 491 24.58 36.87 5.00
C VAL A 491 23.42 36.30 5.78
N GLY A 492 23.72 35.39 6.72
CA GLY A 492 22.75 34.85 7.65
C GLY A 492 22.55 35.75 8.87
N PHE A 493 21.34 35.76 9.43
CA PHE A 493 21.05 36.34 10.75
C PHE A 493 20.18 35.37 11.55
N VAL A 494 20.38 35.36 12.87
CA VAL A 494 19.49 34.72 13.85
C VAL A 494 18.98 35.80 14.78
N GLY A 495 17.69 35.82 15.08
CA GLY A 495 17.15 36.78 16.02
C GLY A 495 15.96 36.24 16.79
N LEU A 496 15.53 37.05 17.75
CA LEU A 496 14.34 36.81 18.55
C LEU A 496 13.42 38.03 18.45
N TYR A 497 12.16 37.77 18.11
CA TYR A 497 11.07 38.73 18.06
C TYR A 497 10.12 38.48 19.24
N LEU A 498 9.57 39.54 19.84
CA LEU A 498 8.64 39.49 20.96
C LEU A 498 7.27 40.03 20.49
N PRO A 499 6.27 39.17 20.24
CA PRO A 499 4.96 39.58 19.71
C PRO A 499 4.24 40.65 20.52
N GLU A 500 4.13 40.51 21.84
CA GLU A 500 3.43 41.48 22.69
C GLU A 500 4.06 42.88 22.64
N GLN A 501 5.38 42.94 22.43
CA GLN A 501 6.15 44.18 22.38
C GLN A 501 6.38 44.66 20.94
N ASN A 502 5.91 43.88 19.94
CA ASN A 502 6.03 44.15 18.51
C ASN A 502 7.47 44.53 18.06
N LYS A 503 8.48 43.90 18.66
CA LYS A 503 9.88 44.29 18.46
C LYS A 503 10.81 43.08 18.37
N ILE A 504 11.93 43.28 17.68
CA ILE A 504 13.09 42.38 17.75
C ILE A 504 13.79 42.65 19.10
N ALA A 505 13.92 41.64 19.95
CA ALA A 505 14.70 41.72 21.18
C ALA A 505 16.19 41.82 20.89
N TRP A 506 16.67 40.96 19.99
CA TRP A 506 18.04 40.93 19.50
C TRP A 506 18.10 40.24 18.14
N ARG A 507 19.13 40.57 17.35
CA ARG A 507 19.42 39.98 16.03
C ARG A 507 20.93 39.93 15.85
N VAL A 508 21.48 38.73 15.79
CA VAL A 508 22.90 38.46 15.62
C VAL A 508 23.18 38.16 14.16
N LYS A 509 24.17 38.86 13.59
CA LYS A 509 24.71 38.58 12.27
C LYS A 509 25.63 37.36 12.34
N LEU A 510 25.50 36.46 11.38
CA LEU A 510 26.34 35.27 11.25
C LEU A 510 27.50 35.57 10.29
N ASP A 511 28.59 36.12 10.82
CA ASP A 511 29.81 36.43 10.06
C ASP A 511 31.01 35.58 10.49
N GLN A 512 32.19 35.85 9.92
CA GLN A 512 33.39 35.01 10.08
C GLN A 512 33.84 34.87 11.54
N ASP A 513 33.59 35.87 12.37
CA ASP A 513 33.99 35.89 13.78
C ASP A 513 33.03 35.05 14.65
N VAL A 514 31.72 35.21 14.47
CA VAL A 514 30.70 34.36 15.14
C VAL A 514 30.82 32.89 14.69
N THR A 515 31.21 32.66 13.43
CA THR A 515 31.40 31.32 12.87
C THR A 515 32.81 30.75 13.07
N GLY A 516 33.78 31.55 13.51
CA GLY A 516 35.16 31.12 13.81
C GLY A 516 35.89 30.44 12.65
N MET A 517 35.72 30.92 11.41
CA MET A 517 36.28 30.29 10.20
C MET A 517 37.47 31.06 9.63
N SER A 518 38.65 30.44 9.63
CA SER A 518 39.87 30.95 8.98
C SER A 518 40.19 30.20 7.66
N LEU A 519 39.26 30.19 6.71
CA LEU A 519 39.46 29.64 5.36
C LEU A 519 39.05 30.66 4.29
N PRO A 520 39.76 30.73 3.15
CA PRO A 520 39.47 31.72 2.12
C PRO A 520 38.17 31.38 1.38
N LEU A 521 37.11 32.11 1.71
CA LEU A 521 35.75 32.09 1.13
C LEU A 521 35.67 32.47 -0.37
N LYS A 522 36.72 32.20 -1.17
CA LYS A 522 36.82 32.60 -2.58
C LYS A 522 36.57 31.50 -3.61
N GLU A 523 36.57 30.22 -3.24
CA GLU A 523 36.41 29.11 -4.20
C GLU A 523 35.33 28.08 -3.82
N GLN A 524 34.67 28.26 -2.68
CA GLN A 524 33.42 27.58 -2.37
C GLN A 524 32.45 28.65 -1.86
N GLY A 525 31.55 29.08 -2.74
CA GLY A 525 30.37 29.84 -2.33
C GLY A 525 29.53 29.01 -1.37
N PHE A 526 28.59 29.68 -0.68
CA PHE A 526 27.51 28.96 -0.01
C PHE A 526 26.87 28.00 -1.04
N PRO A 527 26.69 26.70 -0.72
CA PRO A 527 26.01 25.79 -1.64
C PRO A 527 24.62 26.36 -1.90
N ASP A 528 24.30 26.64 -3.17
CA ASP A 528 23.09 27.37 -3.55
C ASP A 528 21.84 26.80 -2.86
N GLY A 529 21.30 27.54 -1.87
CA GLY A 529 20.01 27.25 -1.25
C GLY A 529 19.98 26.46 0.07
N TYR A 530 21.03 26.45 0.91
CA TYR A 530 20.88 25.91 2.27
C TYR A 530 20.21 26.93 3.23
N ALA A 531 18.91 26.76 3.46
CA ALA A 531 18.16 27.47 4.48
C ALA A 531 18.56 27.04 5.91
N GLY A 532 19.05 27.99 6.71
CA GLY A 532 19.23 27.80 8.14
C GLY A 532 17.91 27.45 8.87
N LYS A 533 18.04 26.78 10.01
CA LYS A 533 16.92 26.38 10.87
C LYS A 533 17.08 27.02 12.23
N VAL A 534 15.96 27.24 12.93
CA VAL A 534 15.94 27.82 14.28
C VAL A 534 14.93 27.09 15.16
N CYS A 535 15.25 26.92 16.44
CA CYS A 535 14.27 26.54 17.46
C CYS A 535 14.51 27.29 18.77
N ILE A 536 13.45 27.43 19.57
CA ILE A 536 13.54 27.86 20.97
C ILE A 536 13.40 26.62 21.85
N VAL A 537 14.33 26.44 22.78
CA VAL A 537 14.30 25.41 23.84
C VAL A 537 14.64 26.12 25.15
N ASP A 538 13.68 26.19 26.07
CA ASP A 538 13.78 26.91 27.35
C ASP A 538 14.34 28.35 27.20
N ASP A 539 15.53 28.60 27.76
CA ASP A 539 16.28 29.85 27.72
C ASP A 539 17.30 29.92 26.57
N THR A 540 17.19 29.07 25.56
CA THR A 540 18.16 28.96 24.46
C THR A 540 17.49 29.00 23.09
N VAL A 541 18.01 29.84 22.20
CA VAL A 541 17.69 29.81 20.77
C VAL A 541 18.80 29.04 20.06
N ILE A 542 18.44 27.93 19.40
CA ILE A 542 19.39 27.07 18.69
C ILE A 542 19.23 27.33 17.19
N ALA A 543 20.33 27.56 16.49
CA ALA A 543 20.32 27.77 15.03
C ALA A 543 21.35 26.90 14.30
N THR A 544 21.00 26.41 13.12
CA THR A 544 21.92 25.69 12.20
C THR A 544 22.50 26.66 11.18
N ILE A 545 23.82 26.61 10.96
CA ILE A 545 24.47 27.32 9.84
C ILE A 545 24.90 26.38 8.70
N PRO A 546 24.99 26.86 7.44
CA PRO A 546 25.20 26.02 6.25
C PRO A 546 26.40 25.07 6.28
N HIS A 547 27.45 25.39 7.04
CA HIS A 547 28.64 24.53 7.19
C HIS A 547 28.52 23.49 8.32
N GLY A 548 27.29 23.16 8.74
CA GLY A 548 27.04 22.15 9.77
C GLY A 548 27.62 22.49 11.13
N SER A 549 27.32 23.68 11.64
CA SER A 549 27.50 24.02 13.05
C SER A 549 26.17 24.42 13.69
N LEU A 550 26.00 24.04 14.95
CA LEU A 550 24.94 24.52 15.81
C LEU A 550 25.45 25.71 16.61
N LEU A 551 24.65 26.78 16.65
CA LEU A 551 24.87 27.99 17.44
C LEU A 551 23.77 28.05 18.50
N PHE A 552 24.16 28.14 19.76
CA PHE A 552 23.24 28.20 20.90
C PHE A 552 23.32 29.60 21.49
N PHE A 553 22.29 30.41 21.28
CA PHE A 553 22.17 31.77 21.79
C PHE A 553 21.33 31.81 23.06
N ASP A 554 21.69 32.66 24.01
CA ASP A 554 20.86 33.01 25.15
C ASP A 554 19.56 33.68 24.68
N ARG A 555 18.39 33.17 25.11
CA ARG A 555 17.07 33.70 24.71
C ARG A 555 16.91 35.17 25.11
N ASN A 556 17.50 35.62 26.21
CA ASN A 556 17.25 36.97 26.75
C ASN A 556 18.26 38.00 26.23
N SER A 557 19.53 37.64 26.09
CA SER A 557 20.60 38.56 25.66
C SER A 557 21.03 38.43 24.19
N GLY A 558 20.74 37.29 23.54
CA GLY A 558 21.29 36.96 22.22
C GLY A 558 22.77 36.60 22.23
N GLU A 559 23.39 36.41 23.40
CA GLU A 559 24.79 36.04 23.51
C GLU A 559 25.01 34.57 23.08
N LEU A 560 26.04 34.30 22.29
CA LEU A 560 26.39 32.94 21.86
C LEU A 560 26.99 32.14 23.03
N ARG A 561 26.14 31.36 23.73
CA ARG A 561 26.51 30.48 24.85
C ARG A 561 27.42 29.32 24.42
N LYS A 562 27.17 28.73 23.24
CA LYS A 562 27.90 27.55 22.75
C LYS A 562 27.90 27.52 21.22
N LYS A 563 29.03 27.12 20.63
CA LYS A 563 29.11 26.63 19.24
C LYS A 563 29.44 25.14 19.28
N GLN A 564 28.72 24.33 18.53
CA GLN A 564 29.01 22.92 18.32
C GLN A 564 29.18 22.66 16.83
N GLN A 565 30.44 22.53 16.40
CA GLN A 565 30.75 22.09 15.04
C GLN A 565 30.44 20.60 14.93
N LEU A 566 29.63 20.24 13.95
CA LEU A 566 29.30 18.84 13.70
C LEU A 566 30.52 18.15 13.07
N ASN A 567 30.66 16.83 13.25
CA ASN A 567 31.85 16.14 12.76
C ASN A 567 31.92 16.16 11.22
N SER A 568 33.09 15.88 10.64
CA SER A 568 33.28 16.01 9.18
C SER A 568 32.44 15.03 8.34
N GLN A 569 31.97 13.89 8.87
CA GLN A 569 30.95 13.05 8.19
C GLN A 569 29.55 13.69 8.29
N THR A 570 29.21 14.28 9.43
CA THR A 570 27.98 15.07 9.60
C THR A 570 27.99 16.28 8.66
N ILE A 571 29.10 17.01 8.53
CA ILE A 571 29.26 18.11 7.57
C ILE A 571 29.23 17.60 6.13
N LEU A 572 29.89 16.47 5.80
CA LEU A 572 29.84 15.90 4.45
C LEU A 572 28.40 15.62 4.02
N ALA A 573 27.59 15.01 4.88
CA ALA A 573 26.18 14.73 4.60
C ALA A 573 25.26 15.97 4.64
N LEU A 574 25.70 17.08 5.24
CA LEU A 574 25.02 18.39 5.14
C LEU A 574 25.42 19.15 3.86
N GLY A 575 26.65 18.94 3.35
CA GLY A 575 27.10 19.50 2.08
C GLY A 575 26.77 18.64 0.86
N GLN A 576 26.59 17.33 1.03
CA GLN A 576 26.19 16.36 0.00
C GLN A 576 24.67 16.10 0.01
N ILE A 577 23.89 17.15 0.31
CA ILE A 577 22.44 17.19 0.11
C ILE A 577 22.16 17.15 -1.40
N LEU A 578 22.28 15.93 -1.96
CA LEU A 578 21.95 15.55 -3.33
C LEU A 578 21.90 14.02 -3.51
N ASN A 579 22.51 13.21 -2.62
CA ASN A 579 22.53 11.74 -2.76
C ASN A 579 22.48 10.90 -1.46
N THR A 580 22.54 11.46 -0.25
CA THR A 580 22.48 10.67 1.00
C THR A 580 21.08 10.63 1.60
N ARG A 581 20.57 9.43 1.89
CA ARG A 581 19.27 9.21 2.54
C ARG A 581 19.43 9.21 4.06
N GLU A 582 19.48 10.39 4.69
CA GLU A 582 19.54 10.51 6.16
C GLU A 582 18.48 11.45 6.73
N LEU A 583 18.03 11.13 7.95
CA LEU A 583 17.20 11.96 8.82
C LEU A 583 18.05 12.44 10.00
N ARG A 584 17.92 13.71 10.38
CA ARG A 584 18.66 14.30 11.49
C ARG A 584 17.75 15.16 12.38
N ILE A 585 17.80 14.91 13.67
CA ILE A 585 16.97 15.55 14.69
C ILE A 585 17.90 16.19 15.72
N ALA A 586 17.72 17.49 15.97
CA ALA A 586 18.38 18.18 17.08
C ALA A 586 17.57 17.98 18.35
N THR A 587 18.23 17.64 19.46
CA THR A 587 17.65 17.60 20.80
C THR A 587 18.44 18.52 21.74
N ASP A 588 17.93 18.69 22.96
CA ASP A 588 18.51 19.52 24.01
C ASP A 588 19.96 19.12 24.37
N SER A 589 20.37 17.88 24.05
CA SER A 589 21.68 17.32 24.41
C SER A 589 22.49 16.77 23.22
N GLU A 590 21.86 16.31 22.14
CA GLU A 590 22.54 15.62 21.04
C GLU A 590 21.92 15.80 19.65
N MET A 591 22.67 15.39 18.62
CA MET A 591 22.20 15.32 17.23
C MET A 591 21.98 13.85 16.86
N ILE A 592 20.71 13.43 16.86
CA ILE A 592 20.34 12.08 16.43
C ILE A 592 20.46 12.03 14.91
N THR A 593 21.31 11.15 14.38
CA THR A 593 21.50 10.93 12.94
C THR A 593 21.07 9.51 12.58
N MET A 594 20.14 9.39 11.65
CA MET A 594 19.58 8.11 11.20
C MET A 594 19.82 7.91 9.71
N GLN A 595 20.41 6.76 9.37
CA GLN A 595 20.43 6.25 8.00
C GLN A 595 19.05 5.68 7.65
N LEU A 596 18.48 6.15 6.54
CA LEU A 596 17.24 5.60 6.00
C LEU A 596 17.54 4.29 5.27
N PRO A 597 16.62 3.31 5.28
CA PRO A 597 16.82 2.07 4.54
C PRO A 597 17.06 2.30 3.04
N HIS A 598 17.94 1.46 2.48
CA HIS A 598 18.09 1.28 1.04
C HIS A 598 16.75 0.78 0.46
N PRO A 599 16.40 1.13 -0.80
CA PRO A 599 15.16 0.66 -1.41
C PRO A 599 15.26 -0.84 -1.74
#